data_AF-A0A510TBW6-F1
#
_entry.id   AF-A0A510TBW6-F1
#
_cell.length_a   1.000
_cell.length_b   1.000
_cell.length_c   1.000
_cell.angle_alpha   90.00
_cell.angle_beta   90.00
_cell.angle_gamma   90.00
#
_symmetry.space_group_name_H-M   'P 1'
#
loop_
_entity.id
_entity.type
_entity.pdbx_description
1 polymer ?
#
loop_
_entity_poly.entity_id
_entity_poly.type
_entity_poly.pdbx_seq_one_letter_code
_entity_poly.pdbx_strand_id
1 'polypeptide(L)'
;MTSEDRHDRDPAGRQAVTPADAQAALDDIRRRQEQSGAAELRFGLSRASVLTAALLLFVSFASFDLPNPWGGAVLLPGLLLVALIVVRHTHGAPVRNRPGATGALLGVVCGIAGFGVFLGLAAALSSVGVPAPHLVAAAVVVGACLLAAPPARRAAEARLRRRAERRY
;
A
#
# COMPACT_ATOMS: atom_id res chain seq x y z
N MET A 1 4.28 47.67 -34.82
CA MET A 1 4.71 48.65 -33.80
C MET A 1 3.75 48.51 -32.62
N THR A 2 4.04 47.53 -31.77
CA THR A 2 4.65 47.70 -30.43
C THR A 2 3.65 48.28 -29.43
N SER A 3 2.66 47.44 -29.06
CA SER A 3 1.90 47.63 -27.82
C SER A 3 2.78 47.10 -26.69
N GLU A 4 3.50 48.03 -26.09
CA GLU A 4 4.40 47.84 -24.96
C GLU A 4 3.56 47.47 -23.74
N ASP A 5 3.46 46.16 -23.48
CA ASP A 5 2.85 45.58 -22.30
C ASP A 5 3.70 45.97 -21.08
N ARG A 6 3.47 47.19 -20.60
CA ARG A 6 4.07 47.78 -19.41
C ARG A 6 3.44 47.11 -18.19
N HIS A 7 3.80 45.85 -17.98
CA HIS A 7 3.59 45.15 -16.74
C HIS A 7 4.52 45.81 -15.72
N ASP A 8 3.97 46.84 -15.08
CA ASP A 8 4.54 47.59 -13.97
C ASP A 8 4.85 46.59 -12.85
N ARG A 9 6.05 46.00 -12.91
CA ARG A 9 6.61 45.19 -11.83
C ARG A 9 6.93 46.17 -10.72
N ASP A 10 5.94 46.42 -9.87
CA ASP A 10 6.14 47.09 -8.60
C ASP A 10 7.25 46.36 -7.82
N PRO A 11 8.45 46.95 -7.69
CA PRO A 11 9.56 46.31 -6.99
C PRO A 11 9.37 46.36 -5.46
N ALA A 12 8.33 47.04 -4.96
CA ALA A 12 8.02 47.16 -3.54
C ALA A 12 7.29 45.94 -2.95
N GLY A 13 6.88 44.99 -3.80
CA GLY A 13 6.19 43.76 -3.38
C GLY A 13 7.09 42.63 -2.87
N ARG A 14 8.40 42.82 -2.72
CA ARG A 14 9.25 41.87 -1.98
C ARG A 14 9.02 42.06 -0.48
N GLN A 15 7.89 41.57 0.01
CA GLN A 15 7.74 41.29 1.44
C GLN A 15 8.89 40.38 1.84
N ALA A 16 9.77 40.87 2.71
CA ALA A 16 10.85 40.07 3.28
C ALA A 16 10.19 38.89 4.00
N VAL A 17 10.37 37.68 3.47
CA VAL A 17 9.85 36.44 4.08
C VAL A 17 10.36 36.40 5.51
N THR A 18 9.46 36.56 6.47
CA THR A 18 9.85 36.53 7.88
C THR A 18 10.04 35.07 8.30
N PRO A 19 10.85 34.80 9.33
CA PRO A 19 10.96 33.45 9.89
C PRO A 19 9.60 32.86 10.30
N ALA A 20 8.65 33.72 10.72
CA ALA A 20 7.28 33.33 11.04
C ALA A 20 6.51 32.86 9.81
N ASP A 21 6.65 33.55 8.66
CA ASP A 21 6.02 33.14 7.40
C ASP A 21 6.58 31.80 6.90
N ALA A 22 7.88 31.58 7.06
CA ALA A 22 8.52 30.31 6.71
C ALA A 22 8.04 29.15 7.59
N GLN A 23 7.87 29.39 8.89
CA GLN A 23 7.31 28.40 9.82
C GLN A 23 5.84 28.10 9.50
N ALA A 24 5.02 29.12 9.23
CA ALA A 24 3.63 28.95 8.84
C ALA A 24 3.49 28.14 7.53
N ALA A 25 4.36 28.38 6.56
CA ALA A 25 4.39 27.61 5.32
C ALA A 25 4.80 26.14 5.55
N LEU A 26 5.79 25.89 6.41
CA LEU A 26 6.19 24.53 6.77
C LEU A 26 5.08 23.77 7.51
N ASP A 27 4.35 24.45 8.40
CA ASP A 27 3.22 23.86 9.11
C ASP A 27 2.04 23.57 8.17
N ASP A 28 1.74 24.45 7.20
CA ASP A 28 0.70 24.17 6.21
C ASP A 28 1.08 22.98 5.31
N ILE A 29 2.34 22.90 4.86
CA ILE A 29 2.84 21.74 4.10
C ILE A 29 2.70 20.46 4.93
N ARG A 30 3.08 20.50 6.22
CA ARG A 30 2.99 19.35 7.11
C ARG A 30 1.54 18.90 7.32
N ARG A 31 0.63 19.85 7.48
CA ARG A 31 -0.82 19.60 7.63
C ARG A 31 -1.41 18.96 6.37
N ARG A 32 -1.07 19.47 5.18
CA ARG A 32 -1.50 18.89 3.90
C ARG A 32 -0.93 17.50 3.66
N GLN A 33 0.32 17.25 4.05
CA GLN A 33 0.92 15.91 3.97
C GLN A 33 0.17 14.90 4.85
N GLU A 34 -0.23 15.29 6.06
CA GLU A 34 -0.99 14.41 6.95
C GLU A 34 -2.40 14.12 6.41
N GLN A 35 -3.06 15.12 5.82
CA GLN A 35 -4.35 14.94 5.16
C GLN A 35 -4.27 13.99 3.95
N SER A 36 -3.24 14.15 3.11
CA SER A 36 -2.99 13.26 1.97
C SER A 36 -2.69 11.83 2.40
N GLY A 37 -1.87 11.65 3.45
CA GLY A 37 -1.55 10.32 3.97
C GLY A 37 -2.76 9.60 4.55
N ALA A 38 -3.67 10.31 5.21
CA ALA A 38 -4.92 9.73 5.70
C ALA A 38 -5.87 9.33 4.56
N ALA A 39 -5.92 10.12 3.47
CA ALA A 39 -6.72 9.81 2.29
C ALA A 39 -6.18 8.58 1.54
N GLU A 40 -4.85 8.49 1.38
CA GLU A 40 -4.19 7.37 0.73
C GLU A 40 -4.39 6.05 1.50
N LEU A 41 -4.25 6.08 2.83
CA LEU A 41 -4.55 4.92 3.66
C LEU A 41 -6.02 4.48 3.56
N ARG A 42 -6.97 5.43 3.47
CA ARG A 42 -8.39 5.10 3.24
C ARG A 42 -8.62 4.44 1.88
N PHE A 43 -7.87 4.84 0.85
CA PHE A 43 -7.98 4.26 -0.47
C PHE A 43 -7.35 2.86 -0.53
N GLY A 44 -6.14 2.68 0.01
CA GLY A 44 -5.46 1.40 0.08
C GLY A 44 -6.16 0.36 0.97
N LEU A 45 -6.85 0.81 2.03
CA LEU A 45 -7.70 -0.03 2.89
C LEU A 45 -9.18 0.00 2.49
N SER A 46 -9.49 0.48 1.29
CA SER A 46 -10.85 0.38 0.75
C SER A 46 -11.21 -1.09 0.53
N ARG A 47 -12.50 -1.42 0.72
CA ARG A 47 -12.97 -2.80 0.51
C ARG A 47 -12.65 -3.30 -0.90
N ALA A 48 -12.80 -2.44 -1.90
CA ALA A 48 -12.48 -2.76 -3.28
C ALA A 48 -11.00 -3.12 -3.45
N SER A 49 -10.09 -2.30 -2.94
CA SER A 49 -8.64 -2.58 -3.03
C SER A 49 -8.26 -3.88 -2.32
N VAL A 50 -8.79 -4.12 -1.12
CA VAL A 50 -8.56 -5.35 -0.35
C VAL A 50 -9.10 -6.57 -1.09
N LEU A 51 -10.30 -6.49 -1.66
CA LEU A 51 -10.88 -7.58 -2.45
C LEU A 51 -10.09 -7.84 -3.74
N THR A 52 -9.66 -6.80 -4.44
CA THR A 52 -8.81 -6.94 -5.64
C THR A 52 -7.49 -7.61 -5.30
N ALA A 53 -6.83 -7.21 -4.21
CA ALA A 53 -5.59 -7.83 -3.75
C ALA A 53 -5.79 -9.30 -3.34
N ALA A 54 -6.86 -9.58 -2.60
CA ALA A 54 -7.24 -10.94 -2.19
C ALA A 54 -7.51 -11.85 -3.40
N LEU A 55 -8.22 -11.34 -4.41
CA LEU A 55 -8.51 -12.06 -5.64
C LEU A 55 -7.23 -12.36 -6.43
N LEU A 56 -6.34 -11.37 -6.59
CA LEU A 56 -5.04 -11.56 -7.23
C LEU A 56 -4.22 -12.65 -6.55
N LEU A 57 -4.17 -12.61 -5.21
CA LEU A 57 -3.44 -13.58 -4.41
C LEU A 57 -4.05 -14.98 -4.52
N PHE A 58 -5.39 -15.08 -4.44
CA PHE A 58 -6.11 -16.33 -4.61
C PHE A 58 -5.83 -16.98 -5.96
N VAL A 59 -5.97 -16.21 -7.06
CA VAL A 59 -5.72 -16.71 -8.42
C VAL A 59 -4.27 -17.14 -8.58
N SER A 60 -3.32 -16.40 -7.99
CA SER A 60 -1.90 -16.75 -8.02
C SER A 60 -1.61 -18.09 -7.33
N PHE A 61 -2.23 -18.36 -6.18
CA PHE A 61 -2.04 -19.63 -5.45
C PHE A 61 -2.85 -20.78 -6.05
N ALA A 62 -4.07 -20.53 -6.52
CA ALA A 62 -4.88 -21.53 -7.22
C ALA A 62 -4.22 -21.99 -8.53
N SER A 63 -3.32 -21.17 -9.10
CA SER A 63 -2.59 -21.53 -10.32
C SER A 63 -1.68 -22.75 -10.18
N PHE A 64 -1.32 -23.14 -8.95
CA PHE A 64 -0.48 -24.33 -8.71
C PHE A 64 -1.19 -25.64 -9.02
N ASP A 65 -2.52 -25.67 -8.95
CA ASP A 65 -3.30 -26.88 -9.28
C ASP A 65 -3.57 -27.00 -10.80
N LEU A 66 -3.12 -26.05 -11.63
CA LEU A 66 -3.23 -26.18 -13.09
C LEU A 66 -2.18 -27.15 -13.66
N PRO A 67 -2.54 -27.91 -14.72
CA PRO A 67 -1.60 -28.80 -15.40
C PRO A 67 -0.42 -28.03 -16.02
N ASN A 68 0.77 -28.64 -15.95
CA ASN A 68 2.02 -28.09 -16.49
C ASN A 68 1.84 -27.76 -18.01
N PRO A 69 2.37 -26.62 -18.53
CA PRO A 69 3.37 -25.71 -17.96
C PRO A 69 2.83 -24.66 -16.98
N TRP A 70 1.52 -24.61 -16.74
CA TRP A 70 0.88 -23.49 -16.04
C TRP A 70 1.01 -23.53 -14.52
N GLY A 71 1.29 -24.71 -13.96
CA GLY A 71 1.52 -24.93 -12.53
C GLY A 71 2.65 -24.04 -11.99
N GLY A 72 2.27 -22.91 -11.39
CA GLY A 72 3.22 -21.92 -10.86
C GLY A 72 3.77 -20.92 -11.87
N ALA A 73 3.48 -21.04 -13.17
CA ALA A 73 3.89 -20.04 -14.17
C ALA A 73 3.23 -18.68 -13.93
N VAL A 74 2.06 -18.66 -13.29
CA VAL A 74 1.33 -17.43 -12.92
C VAL A 74 1.90 -16.81 -11.63
N LEU A 75 2.74 -17.53 -10.89
CA LEU A 75 3.30 -17.02 -9.64
C LEU A 75 4.22 -15.82 -9.86
N LEU A 76 5.12 -15.90 -10.84
CA LEU A 76 6.04 -14.81 -11.18
C LEU A 76 5.30 -13.54 -11.61
N PRO A 77 4.36 -13.55 -12.57
CA PRO A 77 3.61 -12.36 -12.93
C PRO A 77 2.68 -11.88 -11.80
N GLY A 78 2.13 -12.78 -10.97
CA GLY A 78 1.36 -12.40 -9.78
C GLY A 78 2.21 -11.67 -8.74
N LEU A 79 3.40 -12.19 -8.43
CA LEU A 79 4.36 -11.57 -7.51
C LEU A 79 4.87 -10.24 -8.07
N LEU A 80 5.16 -10.20 -9.37
CA LEU A 80 5.56 -8.99 -10.09
C LEU A 80 4.44 -7.94 -10.06
N LEU A 81 3.17 -8.35 -10.23
CA LEU A 81 2.03 -7.43 -10.23
C LEU A 81 1.76 -6.89 -8.82
N VAL A 82 1.87 -7.73 -7.78
CA VAL A 82 1.78 -7.27 -6.39
C VAL A 82 2.94 -6.33 -6.06
N ALA A 83 4.17 -6.69 -6.45
CA ALA A 83 5.34 -5.82 -6.28
C ALA A 83 5.16 -4.50 -7.04
N LEU A 84 4.63 -4.52 -8.27
CA LEU A 84 4.37 -3.34 -9.09
C LEU A 84 3.26 -2.48 -8.48
N ILE A 85 2.19 -3.07 -7.95
CA ILE A 85 1.13 -2.35 -7.24
C ILE A 85 1.71 -1.69 -6.00
N VAL A 86 2.48 -2.41 -5.19
CA VAL A 86 3.14 -1.86 -3.99
C VAL A 86 4.10 -0.74 -4.36
N VAL A 87 4.97 -0.95 -5.35
CA VAL A 87 5.92 0.06 -5.87
C VAL A 87 5.18 1.26 -6.43
N ARG A 88 4.14 1.07 -7.23
CA ARG A 88 3.38 2.18 -7.83
C ARG A 88 2.58 2.95 -6.78
N HIS A 89 2.06 2.29 -5.75
CA HIS A 89 1.43 2.96 -4.61
C HIS A 89 2.47 3.74 -3.79
N THR A 90 3.67 3.19 -3.61
CA THR A 90 4.73 3.85 -2.82
C THR A 90 5.50 4.93 -3.58
N HIS A 91 5.54 4.89 -4.90
CA HIS A 91 6.20 5.87 -5.76
C HIS A 91 5.22 6.89 -6.40
N GLY A 92 3.92 6.61 -6.40
CA GLY A 92 2.89 7.46 -7.01
C GLY A 92 2.50 8.68 -6.17
N ALA A 93 2.86 8.74 -4.89
CA ALA A 93 2.67 9.91 -4.05
C ALA A 93 3.76 10.95 -4.35
N PRO A 94 3.46 12.07 -5.03
CA PRO A 94 4.47 13.04 -5.49
C PRO A 94 5.19 13.78 -4.36
N VAL A 95 4.81 13.55 -3.11
CA VAL A 95 5.37 14.23 -1.94
C VAL A 95 5.72 13.22 -0.85
N ARG A 96 6.78 12.46 -1.12
CA ARG A 96 7.79 12.03 -0.15
C ARG A 96 7.24 11.42 1.16
N ASN A 97 6.43 10.38 1.05
CA ASN A 97 6.40 9.32 2.05
C ASN A 97 7.04 8.08 1.41
N ARG A 98 8.38 8.08 1.29
CA ARG A 98 9.08 6.81 1.08
C ARG A 98 8.58 5.90 2.20
N PRO A 99 8.00 4.72 1.93
CA PRO A 99 7.88 3.73 2.97
C PRO A 99 9.29 3.64 3.56
N GLY A 100 9.45 3.96 4.84
CA GLY A 100 10.76 3.79 5.47
C GLY A 100 11.25 2.39 5.14
N ALA A 101 12.54 2.18 4.89
CA ALA A 101 13.06 0.87 4.47
C ALA A 101 12.49 -0.28 5.33
N THR A 102 12.22 0.00 6.61
CA THR A 102 11.48 -0.84 7.56
C THR A 102 10.08 -1.28 7.10
N GLY A 103 9.26 -0.40 6.54
CA GLY A 103 7.92 -0.71 6.04
C GLY A 103 7.94 -1.59 4.79
N ALA A 104 8.88 -1.33 3.88
CA ALA A 104 9.11 -2.20 2.73
C ALA A 104 9.62 -3.58 3.18
N LEU A 105 10.58 -3.61 4.11
CA LEU A 105 11.10 -4.84 4.70
C LEU A 105 10.00 -5.63 5.41
N LEU A 106 9.15 -4.98 6.20
CA LEU A 106 7.99 -5.60 6.85
C LEU A 106 7.04 -6.20 5.81
N GLY A 107 6.78 -5.48 4.70
CA GLY A 107 5.97 -6.00 3.61
C GLY A 107 6.57 -7.27 2.99
N VAL A 108 7.88 -7.27 2.73
CA VAL A 108 8.62 -8.42 2.21
C VAL A 108 8.58 -9.59 3.19
N VAL A 109 8.88 -9.35 4.47
CA VAL A 109 8.87 -10.38 5.53
C VAL A 109 7.48 -10.97 5.69
N CYS A 110 6.43 -10.15 5.73
CA CYS A 110 5.05 -10.63 5.78
C CYS A 110 4.67 -11.44 4.52
N GLY A 111 5.13 -11.02 3.34
CA GLY A 111 4.92 -11.76 2.09
C GLY A 111 5.58 -13.14 2.11
N ILE A 112 6.85 -13.20 2.51
CA ILE A 112 7.61 -14.47 2.64
C ILE A 112 6.96 -15.37 3.69
N ALA A 113 6.61 -14.82 4.85
CA ALA A 113 5.95 -15.57 5.92
C ALA A 113 4.59 -16.13 5.45
N GLY A 114 3.78 -15.31 4.79
CA GLY A 114 2.49 -15.74 4.23
C GLY A 114 2.64 -16.83 3.16
N PHE A 115 3.66 -16.73 2.30
CA PHE A 115 3.98 -17.76 1.32
C PHE A 115 4.45 -19.07 1.97
N GLY A 116 5.26 -18.99 3.02
CA GLY A 116 5.67 -20.16 3.82
C GLY A 116 4.49 -20.86 4.48
N VAL A 117 3.54 -20.10 5.04
CA VAL A 117 2.29 -20.64 5.61
C VAL A 117 1.46 -21.34 4.53
N PHE A 118 1.33 -20.74 3.35
CA PHE A 118 0.65 -21.35 2.21
C PHE A 118 1.28 -22.70 1.83
N LEU A 119 2.61 -22.75 1.66
CA LEU A 119 3.32 -23.98 1.30
C LEU A 119 3.17 -25.07 2.37
N GLY A 120 3.33 -24.70 3.64
CA GLY A 120 3.17 -25.64 4.76
C GLY A 120 1.75 -26.21 4.82
N LEU A 121 0.74 -25.36 4.61
CA LEU A 121 -0.66 -25.79 4.60
C LEU A 121 -0.98 -26.68 3.40
N ALA A 122 -0.50 -26.33 2.20
CA ALA A 122 -0.67 -27.14 1.00
C ALA A 122 0.00 -28.52 1.16
N ALA A 123 1.21 -28.58 1.72
CA ALA A 123 1.90 -29.84 2.01
C ALA A 123 1.13 -30.71 3.03
N ALA A 124 0.60 -30.09 4.08
CA ALA A 124 -0.22 -30.79 5.07
C ALA A 124 -1.55 -31.31 4.50
N LEU A 125 -2.20 -30.55 3.62
CA LEU A 125 -3.43 -30.99 2.96
C LEU A 125 -3.14 -32.13 1.96
N SER A 126 -2.00 -32.05 1.27
CA SER A 126 -1.54 -33.08 0.35
C SER A 126 -1.27 -34.40 1.08
N SER A 127 -0.68 -34.37 2.28
CA SER A 127 -0.39 -35.58 3.06
C SER A 127 -1.63 -36.30 3.59
N VAL A 128 -2.76 -35.58 3.70
CA VAL A 128 -4.07 -36.13 4.08
C VAL A 128 -4.90 -36.53 2.85
N GLY A 129 -4.37 -36.36 1.63
CA GLY A 129 -5.02 -36.78 0.39
C GLY A 129 -6.15 -35.86 -0.07
N VAL A 130 -6.13 -34.59 0.33
CA VAL A 130 -7.15 -33.60 -0.09
C VAL A 130 -7.01 -33.33 -1.60
N PRO A 131 -8.10 -33.45 -2.39
CA PRO A 131 -8.07 -33.06 -3.79
C PRO A 131 -7.89 -31.54 -3.91
N ALA A 132 -6.99 -31.09 -4.81
CA ALA A 132 -6.64 -29.68 -4.99
C ALA A 132 -6.14 -28.98 -3.69
N PRO A 133 -5.04 -29.47 -3.09
CA PRO A 133 -4.55 -29.00 -1.80
C PRO A 133 -4.12 -27.52 -1.84
N HIS A 134 -3.63 -27.03 -2.98
CA HIS A 134 -3.22 -25.64 -3.13
C HIS A 134 -4.42 -24.69 -3.19
N LEU A 135 -5.51 -25.08 -3.86
CA LEU A 135 -6.74 -24.29 -3.89
C LEU A 135 -7.34 -24.13 -2.48
N VAL A 136 -7.40 -25.22 -1.71
CA VAL A 136 -7.90 -25.18 -0.33
C VAL A 136 -6.98 -24.34 0.56
N ALA A 137 -5.66 -24.52 0.46
CA ALA A 137 -4.70 -23.69 1.19
C ALA A 137 -4.82 -22.20 0.83
N ALA A 138 -5.00 -21.89 -0.46
CA ALA A 138 -5.20 -20.53 -0.95
C ALA A 138 -6.46 -19.89 -0.36
N ALA A 139 -7.58 -20.63 -0.36
CA ALA A 139 -8.84 -20.16 0.21
C ALA A 139 -8.71 -19.84 1.71
N VAL A 140 -8.02 -20.70 2.47
CA VAL A 140 -7.77 -20.50 3.90
C VAL A 140 -6.90 -19.26 4.14
N VAL A 141 -5.78 -19.13 3.44
CA VAL A 141 -4.85 -17.99 3.62
C VAL A 141 -5.53 -16.67 3.23
N VAL A 142 -6.19 -16.64 2.07
CA VAL A 142 -6.90 -15.44 1.60
C VAL A 142 -8.07 -15.09 2.52
N GLY A 143 -8.84 -16.09 2.96
CA GLY A 143 -9.92 -15.92 3.93
C GLY A 143 -9.42 -15.34 5.25
N ALA A 144 -8.31 -15.85 5.78
CA ALA A 144 -7.68 -15.32 6.99
C ALA A 144 -7.22 -13.86 6.82
N CYS A 145 -6.62 -13.51 5.67
CA CYS A 145 -6.24 -12.14 5.34
C CYS A 145 -7.46 -11.20 5.29
N LEU A 146 -8.56 -11.63 4.68
CA LEU A 146 -9.81 -10.87 4.60
C LEU A 146 -10.44 -10.66 5.98
N LEU A 147 -10.41 -11.67 6.85
CA LEU A 147 -10.90 -11.58 8.23
C LEU A 147 -10.01 -10.66 9.10
N ALA A 148 -8.70 -10.63 8.83
CA ALA A 148 -7.75 -9.78 9.53
C ALA A 148 -7.75 -8.31 9.04
N ALA A 149 -8.26 -8.03 7.83
CA ALA A 149 -8.25 -6.69 7.25
C ALA A 149 -9.07 -5.64 8.04
N PRO A 150 -10.32 -5.91 8.49
CA PRO A 150 -11.09 -4.97 9.31
C PRO A 150 -10.42 -4.58 10.64
N PRO A 151 -9.93 -5.51 11.49
CA PRO A 151 -9.25 -5.13 12.72
C PRO A 151 -7.92 -4.41 12.45
N ALA A 152 -7.17 -4.82 11.41
CA ALA A 152 -5.95 -4.10 11.01
C ALA A 152 -6.25 -2.65 10.61
N ARG A 153 -7.33 -2.42 9.85
CA ARG A 153 -7.79 -1.07 9.49
C ARG A 153 -8.14 -0.23 10.72
N ARG A 154 -8.90 -0.81 11.67
CA ARG A 154 -9.25 -0.11 12.94
C ARG A 154 -8.01 0.24 13.75
N ALA A 155 -7.03 -0.66 13.83
CA ALA A 155 -5.77 -0.41 14.53
C ALA A 155 -4.95 0.70 13.85
N ALA A 156 -4.90 0.74 12.51
CA ALA A 156 -4.25 1.79 11.76
C ALA A 156 -4.92 3.15 11.99
N GLU A 157 -6.26 3.22 11.92
CA GLU A 157 -7.04 4.43 12.19
C GLU A 157 -6.84 4.92 13.63
N ALA A 158 -6.83 4.02 14.63
CA ALA A 158 -6.58 4.37 16.03
C ALA A 158 -5.17 4.93 16.26
N ARG A 159 -4.15 4.38 15.58
CA ARG A 159 -2.77 4.90 15.66
C ARG A 159 -2.65 6.29 15.05
N LEU A 160 -3.37 6.57 13.96
CA LEU A 160 -3.43 7.90 13.36
C LEU A 160 -4.07 8.92 14.31
N ARG A 161 -5.21 8.55 14.93
CA ARG A 161 -5.89 9.42 15.93
C ARG A 161 -4.98 9.76 17.11
N ARG A 162 -4.31 8.76 17.69
CA ARG A 162 -3.35 8.96 18.81
C ARG A 162 -2.18 9.86 18.43
N ARG A 163 -1.72 9.84 17.17
CA ARG A 163 -0.67 10.74 16.70
C ARG A 163 -1.15 12.18 16.56
N ALA A 164 -2.40 12.39 16.17
CA ALA A 164 -3.01 13.70 16.12
C ALA A 164 -3.21 14.28 17.53
N GLU A 165 -3.67 13.46 18.49
CA GLU A 165 -3.90 13.86 19.89
C GLU A 165 -2.61 14.24 20.64
N ARG A 166 -1.48 13.57 20.40
CA ARG A 166 -0.20 13.88 21.07
C ARG A 166 0.46 15.19 20.63
N ARG A 167 -0.08 15.88 19.63
CA ARG A 167 0.48 17.14 19.09
C ARG A 167 -0.34 18.38 19.43
N TYR A 168 -1.50 18.21 20.04
CA TYR A 168 -2.29 19.26 20.66
C TYR A 168 -2.09 19.22 22.17
#